data_AF-A0A4Q1CY23-F1
#
_entry.id   AF-A0A4Q1CY23-F1
#
_cell.length_a   1.000
_cell.length_b   1.000
_cell.length_c   1.000
_cell.angle_alpha   90.00
_cell.angle_beta   90.00
_cell.angle_gamma   90.00
#
_symmetry.space_group_name_H-M   'P 1'
#
loop_
_entity.id
_entity.type
_entity.pdbx_description
1 polymer ?
#
loop_
_entity_poly.entity_id
_entity_poly.type
_entity_poly.pdbx_seq_one_letter_code
_entity_poly.pdbx_strand_id
1 'polypeptide(L)'
;MSVRPPVSAVASAYSTLASRFAVTHLWLPLLIVLPLFAVFMEGGVDQWLADHLFRLEGGQWALQDAWFTRSLVHRGGKWFSTAAALVVILLSFHHWRRGRDRTLRWALLYVVIALALGTGGVSLLKSLVPMDCPWDLLRYGGHQPYIGLFSHRPADMPMTACFPAGHASAGYAWLSLYFFALLWRPAWRWTGLALGLGSGLLFGISQQLRGAHFLSHDLATALLCWLLSLGLYVLVRHHLDRTNRLEANA
;
A
#
# COMPACT_ATOMS: atom_id res chain seq x y z
N MET A 1 5.68 10.97 -53.66
CA MET A 1 5.81 11.16 -52.20
C MET A 1 4.86 10.20 -51.50
N SER A 2 5.37 9.13 -50.89
CA SER A 2 4.54 8.17 -50.12
C SER A 2 4.52 8.63 -48.65
N VAL A 3 3.35 9.08 -48.19
CA VAL A 3 3.10 9.39 -46.78
C VAL A 3 2.85 8.06 -46.07
N ARG A 4 3.80 7.61 -45.24
CA ARG A 4 3.59 6.45 -44.35
C ARG A 4 2.54 6.81 -43.28
N PRO A 5 1.58 5.92 -42.97
CA PRO A 5 0.59 6.19 -41.93
C PRO A 5 1.25 6.14 -40.53
N PRO A 6 0.61 6.71 -39.49
CA PRO A 6 1.16 6.83 -38.15
C PRO A 6 1.07 5.50 -37.40
N VAL A 7 1.94 4.54 -37.75
CA VAL A 7 2.06 3.25 -37.04
C VAL A 7 2.84 3.41 -35.70
N SER A 8 3.32 4.62 -35.38
CA SER A 8 4.33 4.84 -34.33
C SER A 8 3.78 4.91 -32.90
N ALA A 9 2.61 5.48 -32.67
CA ALA A 9 2.12 5.74 -31.30
C ALA A 9 1.62 4.47 -30.59
N VAL A 10 0.83 3.65 -31.30
CA VAL A 10 0.25 2.41 -30.75
C VAL A 10 1.36 1.38 -30.50
N ALA A 11 2.24 1.13 -31.47
CA ALA A 11 3.38 0.22 -31.28
C ALA A 11 4.34 0.66 -30.16
N SER A 12 4.54 1.98 -30.00
CA SER A 12 5.36 2.53 -28.90
C SER A 12 4.70 2.35 -27.53
N ALA A 13 3.39 2.56 -27.41
CA ALA A 13 2.63 2.29 -26.19
C ALA A 13 2.66 0.80 -25.81
N TYR A 14 2.50 -0.11 -26.78
CA TYR A 14 2.65 -1.56 -26.55
C TYR A 14 4.07 -1.92 -26.09
N SER A 15 5.12 -1.31 -26.66
CA SER A 15 6.51 -1.58 -26.26
C SER A 15 6.87 -1.12 -24.83
N THR A 16 6.20 -0.07 -24.35
CA THR A 16 6.42 0.48 -22.99
C THR A 16 5.65 -0.31 -21.93
N LEU A 17 4.42 -0.72 -22.22
CA LEU A 17 3.60 -1.61 -21.36
C LEU A 17 4.15 -3.04 -21.29
N ALA A 18 4.82 -3.52 -22.35
CA ALA A 18 5.49 -4.82 -22.40
C ALA A 18 6.95 -4.77 -21.93
N SER A 19 7.46 -3.61 -21.48
CA SER A 19 8.83 -3.51 -20.99
C SER A 19 9.05 -4.43 -19.79
N ARG A 20 10.29 -4.95 -19.63
CA ARG A 20 10.66 -5.77 -18.46
C ARG A 20 10.32 -5.08 -17.13
N PHE A 21 10.40 -3.74 -17.09
CA PHE A 21 10.02 -2.96 -15.92
C PHE A 21 8.52 -3.01 -15.64
N ALA A 22 7.68 -2.77 -16.65
CA ALA A 22 6.22 -2.86 -16.53
C ALA A 22 5.76 -4.27 -16.15
N VAL A 23 6.36 -5.31 -16.74
CA VAL A 23 6.07 -6.70 -16.39
C VAL A 23 6.37 -6.96 -14.91
N THR A 24 7.55 -6.59 -14.42
CA THR A 24 7.97 -6.90 -13.05
C THR A 24 7.33 -6.03 -11.98
N HIS A 25 6.91 -4.80 -12.29
CA HIS A 25 6.42 -3.84 -11.29
C HIS A 25 4.92 -3.57 -11.37
N LEU A 26 4.28 -3.78 -12.53
CA LEU A 26 2.84 -3.59 -12.69
C LEU A 26 2.14 -4.94 -12.86
N TRP A 27 2.44 -5.66 -13.94
CA TRP A 27 1.67 -6.84 -14.32
C TRP A 27 1.87 -8.02 -13.36
N LEU A 28 3.11 -8.33 -12.99
CA LEU A 28 3.38 -9.45 -12.09
C LEU A 28 2.75 -9.24 -10.70
N PRO A 29 2.87 -8.07 -10.04
CA PRO A 29 2.13 -7.82 -8.79
C PRO A 29 0.61 -7.91 -8.97
N LEU A 30 0.03 -7.38 -10.05
CA LEU A 30 -1.41 -7.49 -10.30
C LEU A 30 -1.85 -8.94 -10.50
N LEU A 31 -1.13 -9.70 -11.33
CA LEU A 31 -1.43 -11.11 -11.64
C LEU A 31 -1.23 -12.05 -10.45
N ILE A 32 -0.43 -11.66 -9.45
CA ILE A 32 -0.28 -12.43 -8.21
C ILE A 32 -1.31 -11.99 -7.18
N VAL A 33 -1.41 -10.68 -6.90
CA VAL A 33 -2.17 -10.18 -5.75
C VAL A 33 -3.68 -10.19 -6.03
N LEU A 34 -4.15 -9.92 -7.24
CA LEU A 34 -5.59 -9.93 -7.52
C LEU A 34 -6.21 -11.33 -7.39
N PRO A 35 -5.61 -12.41 -7.93
CA PRO A 35 -6.13 -13.75 -7.69
C PRO A 35 -6.06 -14.16 -6.22
N LEU A 36 -4.97 -13.85 -5.51
CA LEU A 36 -4.87 -14.12 -4.07
C LEU A 36 -5.94 -13.37 -3.28
N PHE A 37 -6.16 -12.10 -3.59
CA PHE A 37 -7.22 -11.29 -3.00
C PHE A 37 -8.60 -11.92 -3.20
N ALA A 38 -8.91 -12.33 -4.44
CA ALA A 38 -10.18 -12.98 -4.76
C ALA A 38 -10.36 -14.32 -4.04
N VAL A 39 -9.33 -15.17 -4.03
CA VAL A 39 -9.35 -16.46 -3.31
C VAL A 39 -9.50 -16.23 -1.81
N PHE A 40 -8.87 -15.20 -1.25
CA PHE A 40 -8.94 -14.98 0.19
C PHE A 40 -10.30 -14.46 0.64
N MET A 41 -10.85 -13.52 -0.12
CA MET A 41 -12.11 -12.86 0.19
C MET A 41 -13.34 -13.74 -0.11
N GLU A 42 -13.36 -14.40 -1.27
CA GLU A 42 -14.53 -15.18 -1.73
C GLU A 42 -14.33 -16.70 -1.55
N GLY A 43 -13.08 -17.17 -1.56
CA GLY A 43 -12.76 -18.60 -1.37
C GLY A 43 -12.71 -19.04 0.10
N GLY A 44 -13.01 -18.14 1.04
CA GLY A 44 -13.15 -18.47 2.47
C GLY A 44 -11.85 -18.52 3.27
N VAL A 45 -10.69 -18.16 2.69
CA VAL A 45 -9.40 -18.19 3.41
C VAL A 45 -9.36 -17.16 4.52
N ASP A 46 -9.97 -15.98 4.30
CA ASP A 46 -10.10 -14.95 5.33
C ASP A 46 -10.81 -15.48 6.57
N GLN A 47 -11.93 -16.17 6.38
CA GLN A 47 -12.69 -16.76 7.49
C GLN A 47 -11.98 -17.97 8.08
N TRP A 48 -11.34 -18.82 7.27
CA TRP A 48 -10.57 -19.95 7.76
C TRP A 48 -9.42 -19.50 8.68
N LEU A 49 -8.70 -18.45 8.28
CA LEU A 49 -7.59 -17.92 9.07
C LEU A 49 -8.11 -17.25 10.35
N ALA A 50 -9.15 -16.42 10.24
CA ALA A 50 -9.74 -15.75 11.40
C ALA A 50 -10.35 -16.75 12.40
N ASP A 51 -11.03 -17.80 11.95
CA ASP A 51 -11.49 -18.92 12.80
C ASP A 51 -10.34 -19.60 13.53
N HIS A 52 -9.22 -19.80 12.84
CA HIS A 52 -8.06 -20.44 13.44
C HIS A 52 -7.47 -19.57 14.55
N LEU A 53 -7.24 -18.28 14.28
CA LEU A 53 -6.75 -17.34 15.27
C LEU A 53 -7.71 -17.21 16.46
N PHE A 54 -9.00 -17.03 16.18
CA PHE A 54 -10.03 -16.92 17.22
C PHE A 54 -10.08 -18.14 18.14
N ARG A 55 -9.93 -19.36 17.60
CA ARG A 55 -9.83 -20.58 18.40
C ARG A 55 -8.54 -20.67 19.20
N LEU A 56 -7.40 -20.27 18.62
CA LEU A 56 -6.12 -20.23 19.33
C LEU A 56 -6.15 -19.23 20.50
N GLU A 57 -6.95 -18.17 20.38
CA GLU A 57 -7.18 -17.17 21.44
C GLU A 57 -8.30 -17.57 22.44
N GLY A 58 -8.80 -18.80 22.35
CA GLY A 58 -9.76 -19.36 23.30
C GLY A 58 -11.23 -19.05 23.02
N GLY A 59 -11.58 -18.71 21.77
CA GLY A 59 -12.95 -18.34 21.40
C GLY A 59 -13.31 -16.89 21.72
N GLN A 60 -12.29 -16.02 21.76
CA GLN A 60 -12.39 -14.58 21.94
C GLN A 60 -11.18 -13.92 21.29
N TRP A 61 -11.24 -12.63 20.97
CA TRP A 61 -10.06 -11.85 20.53
C TRP A 61 -9.24 -11.41 21.74
N ALA A 62 -8.63 -12.35 22.45
CA ALA A 62 -7.83 -12.10 23.65
C ALA A 62 -6.69 -11.09 23.41
N LEU A 63 -6.18 -11.03 22.17
CA LEU A 63 -5.13 -10.11 21.77
C LEU A 63 -5.65 -8.75 21.29
N GLN A 64 -6.96 -8.51 21.24
CA GLN A 64 -7.56 -7.22 20.84
C GLN A 64 -7.02 -6.04 21.65
N ASP A 65 -6.91 -6.23 22.97
CA ASP A 65 -6.48 -5.23 23.95
C ASP A 65 -5.16 -5.55 24.65
N ALA A 66 -4.47 -6.62 24.24
CA ALA A 66 -3.16 -6.97 24.78
C ALA A 66 -2.16 -5.81 24.62
N TRP A 67 -1.32 -5.57 25.63
CA TRP A 67 -0.39 -4.44 25.63
C TRP A 67 0.52 -4.43 24.38
N PHE A 68 0.99 -5.60 23.95
CA PHE A 68 1.88 -5.73 22.81
C PHE A 68 1.21 -5.28 21.49
N THR A 69 0.02 -5.79 21.20
CA THR A 69 -0.71 -5.49 19.96
C THR A 69 -1.27 -4.06 19.99
N ARG A 70 -1.82 -3.60 21.11
CA ARG A 70 -2.47 -2.28 21.24
C ARG A 70 -1.49 -1.13 21.48
N SER A 71 -0.56 -1.29 22.42
CA SER A 71 0.29 -0.18 22.86
C SER A 71 1.59 -0.13 22.07
N LEU A 72 2.28 -1.26 21.93
CA LEU A 72 3.57 -1.29 21.24
C LEU A 72 3.40 -1.24 19.72
N VAL A 73 2.69 -2.20 19.14
CA VAL A 73 2.58 -2.29 17.67
C VAL A 73 1.59 -1.24 17.15
N HIS A 74 0.37 -1.20 17.70
CA HIS A 74 -0.66 -0.31 17.17
C HIS A 74 -0.40 1.18 17.48
N ARG A 75 -0.12 1.55 18.72
CA ARG A 75 0.16 2.96 19.06
C ARG A 75 1.62 3.33 18.76
N GLY A 76 2.57 2.59 19.30
CA GLY A 76 4.01 2.85 19.14
C GLY A 76 4.46 2.79 17.68
N GLY A 77 4.05 1.74 16.94
CA GLY A 77 4.36 1.61 15.53
C GLY A 77 3.82 2.76 14.68
N LYS A 78 2.58 3.20 14.93
CA LYS A 78 2.02 4.38 14.25
C LYS A 78 2.83 5.64 14.50
N TRP A 79 3.20 5.91 15.75
CA TRP A 79 4.03 7.06 16.10
C TRP A 79 5.42 6.99 15.47
N PHE A 80 6.04 5.81 15.46
CA PHE A 80 7.31 5.59 14.79
C PHE A 80 7.22 5.89 13.29
N SER A 81 6.19 5.39 12.61
CA SER A 81 5.94 5.67 11.19
C SER A 81 5.71 7.17 10.95
N THR A 82 4.93 7.85 11.80
CA THR A 82 4.71 9.30 11.73
C THR A 82 6.01 10.09 11.95
N ALA A 83 6.82 9.71 12.94
CA ALA A 83 8.11 10.35 13.21
C ALA A 83 9.09 10.16 12.04
N ALA A 84 9.16 8.96 11.45
CA ALA A 84 9.95 8.70 10.26
C ALA A 84 9.48 9.55 9.07
N ALA A 85 8.16 9.68 8.86
CA ALA A 85 7.62 10.54 7.82
C ALA A 85 7.99 12.01 8.03
N LEU A 86 7.94 12.50 9.28
CA LEU A 86 8.38 13.84 9.64
C LEU A 86 9.86 14.05 9.33
N VAL A 87 10.73 13.08 9.65
CA VAL A 87 12.16 13.14 9.29
C VAL A 87 12.34 13.26 7.78
N VAL A 88 11.62 12.48 6.97
CA VAL A 88 11.68 12.58 5.51
C VAL A 88 11.21 13.95 5.02
N ILE A 89 10.14 14.51 5.58
CA ILE A 89 9.67 15.87 5.27
C ILE A 89 10.76 16.90 5.56
N LEU A 90 11.40 16.83 6.73
CA LEU A 90 12.48 17.74 7.11
C LEU A 90 13.70 17.62 6.21
N LEU A 91 14.10 16.39 5.85
CA LEU A 91 15.18 16.13 4.89
C LEU A 91 14.85 16.67 3.50
N SER A 92 13.62 16.46 3.04
CA SER A 92 13.11 16.99 1.76
C SER A 92 13.19 18.52 1.74
N PHE A 93 12.66 19.18 2.77
CA PHE A 93 12.70 20.62 2.92
C PHE A 93 14.14 21.17 2.99
N HIS A 94 15.02 20.50 3.75
CA HIS A 94 16.44 20.86 3.84
C HIS A 94 17.12 20.81 2.47
N HIS A 95 16.94 19.70 1.73
CA HIS A 95 17.54 19.54 0.41
C HIS A 95 16.93 20.50 -0.61
N TRP A 96 15.65 20.84 -0.49
CA TRP A 96 15.03 21.84 -1.36
C TRP A 96 15.65 23.24 -1.16
N ARG A 97 15.99 23.61 0.08
CA ARG A 97 16.59 24.92 0.40
C ARG A 97 18.11 24.99 0.18
N ARG A 98 18.84 23.90 0.42
CA ARG A 98 20.32 23.92 0.49
C ARG A 98 21.01 22.87 -0.38
N GLY A 99 20.28 21.83 -0.80
CA GLY A 99 20.86 20.69 -1.52
C GLY A 99 21.31 21.09 -2.92
N ARG A 100 22.37 20.44 -3.41
CA ARG A 100 22.85 20.57 -4.80
C ARG A 100 22.40 19.39 -5.66
N ASP A 101 22.26 18.20 -5.07
CA ASP A 101 21.75 17.01 -5.76
C ASP A 101 20.25 17.18 -6.10
N ARG A 102 19.96 17.31 -7.39
CA ARG A 102 18.59 17.46 -7.91
C ARG A 102 17.80 16.16 -7.82
N THR A 103 18.44 15.03 -8.12
CA THR A 103 17.79 13.71 -8.09
C THR A 103 17.35 13.37 -6.67
N LEU A 104 18.21 13.62 -5.67
CA LEU A 104 17.86 13.42 -4.26
C LEU A 104 16.68 14.29 -3.81
N ARG A 105 16.63 15.56 -4.23
CA ARG A 105 15.51 16.47 -3.92
C ARG A 105 14.17 15.89 -4.38
N TRP A 106 14.11 15.47 -5.64
CA TRP A 106 12.90 14.88 -6.22
C TRP A 106 12.59 13.49 -5.64
N ALA A 107 13.60 12.69 -5.30
CA ALA A 107 13.41 11.40 -4.65
C ALA A 107 12.84 11.57 -3.22
N LEU A 108 13.32 12.53 -2.44
CA LEU A 108 12.76 12.82 -1.11
C LEU A 108 11.33 13.36 -1.19
N LEU A 109 11.06 14.29 -2.11
CA LEU A 109 9.71 14.78 -2.36
C LEU A 109 8.77 13.65 -2.80
N TYR A 110 9.27 12.74 -3.64
CA TYR A 110 8.55 11.54 -4.05
C TYR A 110 8.10 10.70 -2.85
N VAL A 111 8.97 10.44 -1.86
CA VAL A 111 8.59 9.66 -0.67
C VAL A 111 7.50 10.38 0.13
N VAL A 112 7.61 11.69 0.35
CA VAL A 112 6.60 12.47 1.08
C VAL A 112 5.23 12.35 0.41
N ILE A 113 5.17 12.55 -0.91
CA ILE A 113 3.91 12.47 -1.67
C ILE A 113 3.40 11.03 -1.71
N ALA A 114 4.28 10.03 -1.89
CA ALA A 114 3.89 8.62 -1.92
C ALA A 114 3.29 8.16 -0.58
N LEU A 115 3.87 8.59 0.55
CA LEU A 115 3.33 8.30 1.88
C LEU A 115 1.92 8.91 2.07
N ALA A 116 1.73 10.16 1.64
CA ALA A 116 0.45 10.83 1.69
C ALA A 116 -0.59 10.18 0.78
N LEU A 117 -0.21 9.82 -0.46
CA LEU A 117 -1.09 9.13 -1.40
C LEU A 117 -1.46 7.73 -0.91
N GLY A 118 -0.51 6.95 -0.40
CA GLY A 118 -0.77 5.60 0.10
C GLY A 118 -1.73 5.61 1.30
N THR A 119 -1.37 6.33 2.36
CA THR A 119 -2.20 6.40 3.58
C THR A 119 -3.52 7.12 3.37
N GLY A 120 -3.51 8.23 2.62
CA GLY A 120 -4.71 9.00 2.27
C GLY A 120 -5.63 8.24 1.34
N GLY A 121 -5.09 7.58 0.31
CA GLY A 121 -5.85 6.74 -0.62
C GLY A 121 -6.53 5.58 0.08
N VAL A 122 -5.83 4.87 0.98
CA VAL A 122 -6.44 3.81 1.80
C VAL A 122 -7.52 4.38 2.71
N SER A 123 -7.27 5.51 3.37
CA SER A 123 -8.26 6.14 4.27
C SER A 123 -9.52 6.59 3.53
N LEU A 124 -9.35 7.15 2.33
CA LEU A 124 -10.47 7.52 1.46
C LEU A 124 -11.27 6.28 1.05
N LEU A 125 -10.62 5.24 0.50
CA LEU A 125 -11.31 4.02 0.09
C LEU A 125 -12.07 3.37 1.26
N LYS A 126 -11.45 3.37 2.44
CA LYS A 126 -12.04 2.88 3.69
C LYS A 126 -13.29 3.65 4.13
N SER A 127 -13.39 4.94 3.81
CA SER A 127 -14.58 5.74 4.08
C SER A 127 -15.71 5.52 3.06
N LEU A 128 -15.37 5.00 1.87
CA LEU A 128 -16.31 4.81 0.76
C LEU A 128 -16.83 3.38 0.66
N VAL A 129 -16.08 2.39 1.18
CA VAL A 129 -16.39 0.97 1.06
C VAL A 129 -16.73 0.41 2.44
N PRO A 130 -18.03 0.23 2.76
CA PRO A 130 -18.45 -0.29 4.06
C PRO A 130 -18.20 -1.78 4.16
N MET A 131 -17.38 -2.18 5.13
CA MET A 131 -17.08 -3.58 5.45
C MET A 131 -16.82 -3.69 6.95
N ASP A 132 -17.40 -4.71 7.56
CA ASP A 132 -17.28 -4.96 9.00
C ASP A 132 -15.94 -5.61 9.36
N CYS A 133 -15.47 -5.35 10.58
CA CYS A 133 -14.24 -5.93 11.12
C CYS A 133 -14.55 -7.32 11.66
N PRO A 134 -13.61 -8.29 11.60
CA PRO A 134 -13.82 -9.62 12.18
C PRO A 134 -14.34 -9.59 13.63
N TRP A 135 -13.81 -8.73 14.51
CA TRP A 135 -14.27 -8.62 15.91
C TRP A 135 -15.72 -8.17 16.07
N ASP A 136 -16.32 -7.57 15.04
CA ASP A 136 -17.69 -7.06 15.08
C ASP A 136 -18.68 -8.12 14.55
N LEU A 137 -18.18 -9.20 13.93
CA LEU A 137 -19.02 -10.21 13.29
C LEU A 137 -19.61 -11.18 14.32
N LEU A 138 -20.86 -11.58 14.11
CA LEU A 138 -21.58 -12.60 14.90
C LEU A 138 -20.77 -13.90 15.05
N ARG A 139 -20.04 -14.29 14.00
CA ARG A 139 -19.19 -15.49 13.97
C ARG A 139 -18.10 -15.47 15.06
N TYR A 140 -17.64 -14.28 15.45
CA TYR A 140 -16.54 -14.09 16.39
C TYR A 140 -16.98 -13.38 17.69
N GLY A 141 -18.26 -13.51 18.05
CA GLY A 141 -18.81 -12.95 19.30
C GLY A 141 -19.26 -11.49 19.20
N GLY A 142 -19.26 -10.89 18.01
CA GLY A 142 -19.77 -9.56 17.76
C GLY A 142 -21.29 -9.51 17.49
N HIS A 143 -21.75 -8.45 16.82
CA HIS A 143 -23.18 -8.17 16.63
C HIS A 143 -23.59 -7.96 15.16
N GLN A 144 -22.63 -7.94 14.23
CA GLN A 144 -22.89 -7.68 12.81
C GLN A 144 -22.90 -8.98 11.99
N PRO A 145 -23.83 -9.16 11.03
CA PRO A 145 -23.70 -10.20 10.02
C PRO A 145 -22.51 -9.94 9.11
N TYR A 146 -21.91 -11.00 8.56
CA TYR A 146 -20.90 -10.85 7.51
C TYR A 146 -21.58 -10.52 6.18
N ILE A 147 -21.26 -9.35 5.63
CA ILE A 147 -21.64 -8.94 4.28
C ILE A 147 -20.35 -8.85 3.46
N GLY A 148 -20.25 -9.65 2.40
CA GLY A 148 -19.06 -9.66 1.53
C GLY A 148 -18.91 -8.37 0.72
N LEU A 149 -17.69 -8.10 0.24
CA LEU A 149 -17.36 -6.85 -0.46
C LEU A 149 -18.23 -6.59 -1.70
N PHE A 150 -18.57 -7.66 -2.43
CA PHE A 150 -19.40 -7.58 -3.63
C PHE A 150 -20.88 -7.90 -3.37
N SER A 151 -21.26 -8.06 -2.10
CA SER A 151 -22.64 -8.32 -1.70
C SER A 151 -23.40 -7.01 -1.53
N HIS A 152 -24.72 -7.05 -1.75
CA HIS A 152 -25.58 -5.92 -1.47
C HIS A 152 -25.69 -5.69 0.05
N ARG A 153 -25.21 -4.54 0.54
CA ARG A 153 -25.35 -4.14 1.94
C ARG A 153 -26.72 -3.45 2.16
N PRO A 154 -27.52 -3.88 3.16
CA PRO A 154 -28.77 -3.19 3.52
C PRO A 154 -28.53 -1.72 3.90
N ALA A 155 -29.42 -0.83 3.47
CA ALA A 155 -29.26 0.62 3.66
C ALA A 155 -29.44 1.10 5.11
N ASP A 156 -30.12 0.31 5.93
CA ASP A 156 -30.35 0.54 7.35
C ASP A 156 -29.19 0.05 8.24
N MET A 157 -28.22 -0.67 7.68
CA MET A 157 -27.07 -1.17 8.41
C MET A 157 -26.02 -0.06 8.63
N PRO A 158 -25.46 0.07 9.85
CA PRO A 158 -24.40 1.06 10.11
C PRO A 158 -23.23 0.93 9.13
N MET A 159 -22.68 2.07 8.70
CA MET A 159 -21.47 2.11 7.90
C MET A 159 -20.26 1.83 8.79
N THR A 160 -19.64 0.67 8.61
CA THR A 160 -18.39 0.28 9.27
C THR A 160 -17.24 0.37 8.27
N ALA A 161 -16.05 0.61 8.80
CA ALA A 161 -14.91 0.98 7.99
C ALA A 161 -13.75 0.04 8.32
N CYS A 162 -13.70 -1.15 7.72
CA CYS A 162 -12.65 -2.15 7.99
C CYS A 162 -11.86 -2.55 6.74
N PHE A 163 -12.39 -2.35 5.54
CA PHE A 163 -11.68 -2.57 4.28
C PHE A 163 -11.39 -1.23 3.58
N PRO A 164 -10.18 -0.98 3.04
CA PRO A 164 -8.95 -1.74 3.26
C PRO A 164 -8.35 -1.52 4.67
N ALA A 165 -7.25 -2.22 4.96
CA ALA A 165 -6.55 -2.19 6.24
C ALA A 165 -5.82 -0.85 6.50
N GLY A 166 -6.58 0.14 6.99
CA GLY A 166 -6.08 1.50 7.26
C GLY A 166 -4.86 1.56 8.17
N HIS A 167 -4.77 0.71 9.19
CA HIS A 167 -3.61 0.71 10.08
C HIS A 167 -2.35 0.16 9.38
N ALA A 168 -2.49 -0.92 8.62
CA ALA A 168 -1.40 -1.52 7.87
C ALA A 168 -0.86 -0.57 6.80
N SER A 169 -1.67 0.35 6.27
CA SER A 169 -1.23 1.37 5.33
C SER A 169 -0.09 2.25 5.87
N ALA A 170 -0.03 2.48 7.19
CA ALA A 170 1.05 3.23 7.81
C ALA A 170 2.41 2.52 7.72
N GLY A 171 2.42 1.21 7.45
CA GLY A 171 3.60 0.41 7.13
C GLY A 171 3.78 0.27 5.62
N TYR A 172 2.77 -0.25 4.92
CA TYR A 172 2.86 -0.50 3.47
C TYR A 172 3.11 0.75 2.62
N ALA A 173 2.78 1.96 3.08
CA ALA A 173 3.14 3.19 2.36
C ALA A 173 4.66 3.36 2.21
N TRP A 174 5.47 2.74 3.09
CA TRP A 174 6.92 2.72 3.00
C TRP A 174 7.46 1.79 1.90
N LEU A 175 6.62 1.03 1.19
CA LEU A 175 7.02 0.38 -0.07
C LEU A 175 7.56 1.39 -1.10
N SER A 176 7.17 2.67 -0.96
CA SER A 176 7.78 3.79 -1.69
C SER A 176 9.31 3.86 -1.55
N LEU A 177 9.92 3.35 -0.47
CA LEU A 177 11.38 3.30 -0.31
C LEU A 177 12.08 2.47 -1.38
N TYR A 178 11.42 1.44 -1.92
CA TYR A 178 11.95 0.69 -3.05
C TYR A 178 12.16 1.59 -4.27
N PHE A 179 11.15 2.40 -4.60
CA PHE A 179 11.17 3.32 -5.73
C PHE A 179 12.05 4.56 -5.49
N PHE A 180 12.11 5.06 -4.26
CA PHE A 180 13.08 6.07 -3.84
C PHE A 180 14.51 5.60 -4.14
N ALA A 181 14.84 4.37 -3.76
CA ALA A 181 16.14 3.79 -4.05
C ALA A 181 16.36 3.66 -5.56
N LEU A 182 15.36 3.25 -6.35
CA LEU A 182 15.49 3.25 -7.81
C LEU A 182 15.76 4.63 -8.42
N LEU A 183 15.23 5.71 -7.84
CA LEU A 183 15.50 7.08 -8.30
C LEU A 183 16.93 7.55 -7.97
N TRP A 184 17.41 7.27 -6.76
CA TRP A 184 18.63 7.90 -6.24
C TRP A 184 19.80 6.93 -5.99
N ARG A 185 19.54 5.74 -5.39
CA ARG A 185 20.57 4.73 -5.04
C ARG A 185 20.05 3.31 -5.26
N PRO A 186 20.06 2.78 -6.50
CA PRO A 186 19.40 1.51 -6.83
C PRO A 186 19.91 0.29 -6.05
N ALA A 187 21.14 0.34 -5.53
CA ALA A 187 21.71 -0.71 -4.68
C ALA A 187 20.87 -0.97 -3.40
N TRP A 188 20.11 0.02 -2.92
CA TRP A 188 19.32 -0.07 -1.69
C TRP A 188 17.86 -0.49 -1.91
N ARG A 189 17.48 -0.81 -3.16
CA ARG A 189 16.08 -1.11 -3.51
C ARG A 189 15.50 -2.24 -2.67
N TRP A 190 16.24 -3.34 -2.51
CA TRP A 190 15.76 -4.50 -1.76
C TRP A 190 15.65 -4.23 -0.26
N THR A 191 16.54 -3.40 0.29
CA THR A 191 16.41 -2.91 1.67
C THR A 191 15.16 -2.06 1.85
N GLY A 192 14.89 -1.13 0.92
CA GLY A 192 13.66 -0.33 0.92
C GLY A 192 12.40 -1.20 0.83
N LEU A 193 12.40 -2.21 -0.04
CA LEU A 193 11.30 -3.16 -0.14
C LEU A 193 11.08 -3.95 1.16
N ALA A 194 12.16 -4.47 1.74
CA ALA A 194 12.10 -5.23 2.98
C ALA A 194 11.55 -4.38 4.16
N LEU A 195 11.94 -3.11 4.26
CA LEU A 195 11.41 -2.20 5.28
C LEU A 195 9.92 -1.92 5.09
N GLY A 196 9.48 -1.66 3.85
CA GLY A 196 8.06 -1.42 3.54
C GLY A 196 7.20 -2.66 3.76
N LEU A 197 7.62 -3.83 3.27
CA LEU A 197 6.92 -5.09 3.49
C LEU A 197 6.92 -5.50 4.96
N GLY A 198 8.07 -5.44 5.62
CA GLY A 198 8.21 -5.83 7.02
C GLY A 198 7.34 -4.99 7.96
N SER A 199 7.32 -3.67 7.78
CA SER A 199 6.48 -2.78 8.57
C SER A 199 4.98 -2.99 8.30
N GLY A 200 4.60 -3.14 7.02
CA GLY A 200 3.21 -3.44 6.64
C GLY A 200 2.72 -4.78 7.19
N LEU A 201 3.53 -5.84 7.07
CA LEU A 201 3.23 -7.17 7.62
C LEU A 201 3.13 -7.15 9.14
N LEU A 202 4.03 -6.44 9.83
CA LEU A 202 3.98 -6.29 11.29
C LEU A 202 2.65 -5.68 11.73
N PHE A 203 2.21 -4.60 11.08
CA PHE A 203 0.93 -3.97 11.38
C PHE A 203 -0.26 -4.84 10.96
N GLY A 204 -0.20 -5.48 9.80
CA GLY A 204 -1.26 -6.35 9.30
C GLY A 204 -1.50 -7.57 10.18
N ILE A 205 -0.44 -8.33 10.48
CA ILE A 205 -0.50 -9.50 11.36
C ILE A 205 -1.00 -9.09 12.74
N SER A 206 -0.50 -7.98 13.30
CA SER A 206 -1.00 -7.48 14.59
C SER A 206 -2.48 -7.12 14.54
N GLN A 207 -3.03 -6.71 13.41
CA GLN A 207 -4.45 -6.38 13.29
C GLN A 207 -5.31 -7.63 13.03
N GLN A 208 -4.78 -8.64 12.36
CA GLN A 208 -5.44 -9.94 12.23
C GLN A 208 -5.55 -10.65 13.58
N LEU A 209 -4.48 -10.64 14.38
CA LEU A 209 -4.49 -11.15 15.77
C LEU A 209 -5.46 -10.39 16.67
N ARG A 210 -5.78 -9.14 16.35
CA ARG A 210 -6.77 -8.38 17.11
C ARG A 210 -8.20 -8.65 16.66
N GLY A 211 -8.41 -9.35 15.55
CA GLY A 211 -9.71 -9.42 14.87
C GLY A 211 -10.11 -8.12 14.17
N ALA A 212 -9.18 -7.20 13.90
CA ALA A 212 -9.48 -5.92 13.29
C ALA A 212 -9.59 -5.97 11.76
N HIS A 213 -8.84 -6.87 11.12
CA HIS A 213 -8.78 -6.97 9.65
C HIS A 213 -8.67 -8.42 9.20
N PHE A 214 -9.24 -8.72 8.03
CA PHE A 214 -8.95 -9.95 7.30
C PHE A 214 -7.67 -9.81 6.46
N LEU A 215 -7.06 -10.93 6.07
CA LEU A 215 -5.82 -10.94 5.30
C LEU A 215 -5.98 -10.31 3.92
N SER A 216 -7.14 -10.48 3.27
CA SER A 216 -7.45 -9.80 2.01
C SER A 216 -7.43 -8.26 2.13
N HIS A 217 -7.77 -7.71 3.30
CA HIS A 217 -7.73 -6.26 3.54
C HIS A 217 -6.29 -5.74 3.51
N ASP A 218 -5.35 -6.52 4.06
CA ASP A 218 -3.91 -6.25 4.03
C ASP A 218 -3.35 -6.35 2.60
N LEU A 219 -3.73 -7.39 1.83
CA LEU A 219 -3.32 -7.54 0.44
C LEU A 219 -3.76 -6.36 -0.43
N ALA A 220 -5.03 -5.95 -0.31
CA ALA A 220 -5.55 -4.78 -1.03
C ALA A 220 -4.79 -3.50 -0.66
N THR A 221 -4.47 -3.33 0.63
CA THR A 221 -3.72 -2.17 1.13
C THR A 221 -2.30 -2.14 0.58
N ALA A 222 -1.59 -3.28 0.60
CA ALA A 222 -0.24 -3.40 0.07
C ALA A 222 -0.21 -3.12 -1.44
N LEU A 223 -1.15 -3.69 -2.21
CA LEU A 223 -1.26 -3.46 -3.64
C LEU A 223 -1.56 -1.99 -3.95
N LEU A 224 -2.49 -1.36 -3.24
CA LEU A 224 -2.82 0.05 -3.44
C LEU A 224 -1.59 0.95 -3.17
N CYS A 225 -0.90 0.73 -2.04
CA CYS A 225 0.31 1.48 -1.71
C CYS A 225 1.41 1.28 -2.77
N TRP A 226 1.59 0.05 -3.26
CA TRP A 226 2.54 -0.27 -4.32
C TRP A 226 2.21 0.44 -5.63
N LEU A 227 0.96 0.37 -6.10
CA LEU A 227 0.54 0.96 -7.37
C LEU A 227 0.57 2.48 -7.36
N LEU A 228 0.15 3.12 -6.26
CA LEU A 228 0.25 4.58 -6.11
C LEU A 228 1.72 5.03 -6.10
N SER A 229 2.58 4.29 -5.38
CA SER A 229 4.02 4.54 -5.36
C SER A 229 4.65 4.36 -6.75
N LEU A 230 4.28 3.30 -7.48
CA LEU A 230 4.75 3.03 -8.84
C LEU A 230 4.33 4.12 -9.82
N GLY A 231 3.05 4.51 -9.80
CA GLY A 231 2.52 5.55 -10.68
C GLY A 231 3.25 6.87 -10.47
N LEU A 232 3.41 7.30 -9.21
CA LEU A 232 4.17 8.50 -8.89
C LEU A 232 5.66 8.37 -9.29
N TYR A 233 6.25 7.19 -9.15
CA TYR A 233 7.66 6.96 -9.51
C TYR A 233 7.86 7.16 -11.02
N VAL A 234 6.96 6.61 -11.84
CA VAL A 234 7.00 6.79 -13.30
C VAL A 234 6.92 8.27 -13.67
N LEU A 235 6.01 9.03 -13.03
CA LEU A 235 5.87 10.46 -13.26
C LEU A 235 7.15 11.24 -12.90
N VAL A 236 7.71 10.99 -11.71
CA VAL A 236 8.91 11.68 -11.23
C VAL A 236 10.14 11.32 -12.06
N ARG A 237 10.32 10.04 -12.40
CA ARG A 237 11.42 9.56 -13.26
C ARG A 237 11.36 10.22 -14.62
N HIS A 238 10.18 10.26 -15.24
CA HIS A 238 10.00 10.90 -16.54
C HIS A 238 10.31 12.41 -16.50
N HIS A 239 9.93 13.10 -15.41
CA HIS A 239 10.28 14.50 -15.20
C HIS A 239 11.81 14.73 -15.09
N LEU A 240 12.51 13.89 -14.33
CA LEU A 240 13.96 13.95 -14.18
C LEU A 240 14.67 13.67 -15.51
N ASP A 241 14.30 12.59 -16.21
CA ASP A 241 14.91 12.21 -17.48
C ASP A 241 14.71 13.31 -18.55
N ARG A 242 13.52 13.90 -18.61
CA ARG A 242 13.24 15.03 -19.51
C ARG A 242 14.15 16.21 -19.23
N THR A 243 14.31 16.57 -17.96
CA THR A 243 15.08 17.78 -17.66
C THR A 243 16.57 17.58 -17.86
N ASN A 244 17.11 16.41 -17.53
CA ASN A 244 18.51 16.08 -17.79
C ASN A 244 18.84 16.13 -19.30
N ARG A 245 17.90 15.72 -20.17
CA ARG A 245 18.07 15.84 -21.63
C ARG A 245 18.07 17.29 -22.11
N LEU A 246 17.23 18.14 -21.53
CA LEU A 246 17.20 19.56 -21.86
C LEU A 246 18.50 20.25 -21.43
N GLU A 247 19.01 19.92 -20.24
CA GLU A 247 20.29 20.44 -19.74
C GLU A 247 21.49 19.93 -20.54
N ALA A 248 21.45 18.70 -21.07
CA ALA A 248 22.52 18.15 -21.91
C ALA A 248 22.55 18.72 -23.33
N ASN A 249 21.43 19.29 -23.80
CA ASN A 249 21.29 19.88 -25.14
C ASN A 249 21.43 21.42 -25.14
N ALA A 250 21.58 22.04 -23.97
CA ALA A 250 21.75 23.49 -23.78
C ALA A 250 23.24 23.83 -23.61
#